data_AF-A0A926SU49-F1
#
_entry.id   AF-A0A926SU49-F1
#
_cell.length_a   1.000
_cell.length_b   1.000
_cell.length_c   1.000
_cell.angle_alpha   90.00
_cell.angle_beta   90.00
_cell.angle_gamma   90.00
#
_symmetry.space_group_name_H-M   'P 1'
#
loop_
_entity.id
_entity.type
_entity.pdbx_description
1 polymer ?
#
loop_
_entity_poly.entity_id
_entity_poly.type
_entity_poly.pdbx_seq_one_letter_code
_entity_poly.pdbx_strand_id
1 'polypeptide(L)'
;MPGRRQKQIEPIKNPTLADFKVGVDNAIFSVDTAQNRLLVLLVMRHEEPFLGQWCLPGTLVRQGESLEDAAYRILSEKIRVKNLYLEQLYSFGGPGRDPRESPDKFGVRYLSVSYFALVRFEEAELIADGVSGIAWYPLAQVPELAFDHNHILQLGTRRLRNKLEYSPVAFDVLPEVFTLSDLYQLYTTVLGENFSDYSNFRARLLKFGFLYDTGVKVSRGAGRPASLYRFDAAAFAPLKDRPLVFI
;
A
#
# COMPACT_ATOMS: atom_id res chain seq x y z
N MET A 1 -13.63 -32.06 1.99
CA MET A 1 -14.30 -30.99 1.21
C MET A 1 -15.60 -30.60 1.90
N PRO A 2 -15.64 -29.59 2.78
CA PRO A 2 -16.90 -29.10 3.33
C PRO A 2 -17.60 -28.22 2.29
N GLY A 3 -18.82 -28.63 1.90
CA GLY A 3 -19.62 -27.97 0.89
C GLY A 3 -19.95 -26.51 1.22
N ARG A 4 -19.76 -25.63 0.25
CA ARG A 4 -20.24 -24.25 0.27
C ARG A 4 -21.77 -24.29 0.39
N ARG A 5 -22.32 -24.01 1.58
CA ARG A 5 -23.77 -23.81 1.74
C ARG A 5 -24.18 -22.63 0.86
N GLN A 6 -24.91 -22.88 -0.21
CA GLN A 6 -25.66 -21.84 -0.90
C GLN A 6 -26.68 -21.29 0.09
N LYS A 7 -26.57 -20.01 0.44
CA LYS A 7 -27.65 -19.32 1.17
C LYS A 7 -28.87 -19.33 0.25
N GLN A 8 -29.92 -20.05 0.62
CA GLN A 8 -31.26 -19.84 0.04
C GLN A 8 -31.69 -18.43 0.41
N ILE A 9 -31.86 -17.57 -0.59
CA ILE A 9 -32.39 -16.22 -0.42
C ILE A 9 -33.86 -16.31 -0.84
N GLU A 10 -34.77 -16.25 0.12
CA GLU A 10 -36.19 -16.09 -0.21
C GLU A 10 -36.42 -14.73 -0.87
N PRO A 11 -37.20 -14.65 -1.96
CA PRO A 11 -37.44 -13.39 -2.65
C PRO A 11 -38.28 -12.45 -1.77
N ILE A 12 -37.66 -11.41 -1.25
CA ILE A 12 -38.36 -10.29 -0.61
C ILE A 12 -39.14 -9.56 -1.70
N LYS A 13 -40.46 -9.44 -1.57
CA LYS A 13 -41.29 -8.62 -2.46
C LYS A 13 -40.99 -7.14 -2.19
N ASN A 14 -40.49 -6.43 -3.21
CA ASN A 14 -40.13 -5.01 -3.20
C ASN A 14 -39.16 -4.57 -2.08
N PRO A 15 -37.90 -5.03 -2.11
CA PRO A 15 -36.90 -4.56 -1.17
C PRO A 15 -36.55 -3.09 -1.44
N THR A 16 -36.57 -2.25 -0.41
CA THR A 16 -35.99 -0.90 -0.47
C THR A 16 -34.48 -1.03 -0.67
N LEU A 17 -33.94 -0.33 -1.67
CA LEU A 17 -32.50 -0.30 -1.91
C LEU A 17 -31.79 0.51 -0.82
N ALA A 18 -30.60 0.08 -0.42
CA ALA A 18 -29.79 0.83 0.51
C ALA A 18 -29.02 1.95 -0.21
N ASP A 19 -29.09 3.16 0.34
CA ASP A 19 -28.19 4.25 -0.04
C ASP A 19 -26.84 4.06 0.63
N PHE A 20 -25.77 4.30 -0.13
CA PHE A 20 -24.39 4.21 0.35
C PHE A 20 -23.73 5.59 0.39
N LYS A 21 -23.06 5.90 1.50
CA LYS A 21 -21.93 6.82 1.49
C LYS A 21 -20.70 6.06 1.03
N VAL A 22 -19.99 6.62 0.05
CA VAL A 22 -18.77 6.01 -0.49
C VAL A 22 -17.57 6.71 0.12
N GLY A 23 -16.74 5.92 0.79
CA GLY A 23 -15.44 6.31 1.31
C GLY A 23 -14.31 5.65 0.54
N VAL A 24 -13.11 6.18 0.74
CA VAL A 24 -11.84 5.65 0.27
C VAL A 24 -10.90 5.60 1.44
N ASP A 25 -10.26 4.44 1.65
CA ASP A 25 -9.25 4.22 2.70
C ASP A 25 -7.94 3.72 2.08
N ASN A 26 -6.83 4.38 2.38
CA ASN A 26 -5.52 4.06 1.82
C ASN A 26 -4.64 3.28 2.81
N ALA A 27 -4.22 2.07 2.45
CA ALA A 27 -3.10 1.39 3.11
C ALA A 27 -1.78 1.88 2.49
N ILE A 28 -1.18 2.92 3.06
CA ILE A 28 0.05 3.53 2.54
C ILE A 28 1.25 2.88 3.21
N PHE A 29 2.03 2.13 2.44
CA PHE A 29 3.24 1.44 2.88
C PHE A 29 4.50 2.21 2.53
N SER A 30 5.53 2.02 3.34
CA SER A 30 6.87 2.52 3.07
C SER A 30 7.90 1.56 3.63
N VAL A 31 9.11 1.55 3.06
CA VAL A 31 10.21 0.70 3.53
C VAL A 31 11.31 1.58 4.09
N ASP A 32 11.61 1.40 5.37
CA ASP A 32 12.79 1.98 6.03
C ASP A 32 13.93 0.97 5.92
N THR A 33 14.76 1.14 4.88
CA THR A 33 15.92 0.27 4.63
C THR A 33 17.07 0.50 5.60
N ALA A 34 17.07 1.60 6.36
CA ALA A 34 18.11 1.85 7.35
C ALA A 34 17.88 1.00 8.61
N GLN A 35 16.62 0.73 8.95
CA GLN A 35 16.24 -0.10 10.10
C GLN A 35 15.63 -1.45 9.72
N ASN A 36 15.53 -1.76 8.41
CA ASN A 36 14.90 -2.96 7.86
C ASN A 36 13.46 -3.16 8.36
N ARG A 37 12.64 -2.11 8.23
CA ARG A 37 11.24 -2.12 8.68
C ARG A 37 10.28 -1.80 7.54
N LEU A 38 9.25 -2.62 7.41
CA LEU A 38 8.06 -2.27 6.64
C LEU A 38 7.15 -1.39 7.53
N LEU A 39 6.85 -0.20 7.04
CA LEU A 39 6.05 0.81 7.72
C LEU A 39 4.68 0.96 7.06
N VAL A 40 3.69 1.38 7.83
CA VAL A 40 2.38 1.83 7.36
C VAL A 40 2.05 3.20 7.95
N LEU A 41 1.47 4.08 7.14
CA LEU A 41 1.00 5.38 7.61
C LEU A 41 -0.35 5.22 8.31
N LEU A 42 -0.42 5.69 9.55
CA LEU A 42 -1.66 5.74 10.32
C LEU A 42 -2.00 7.18 10.69
N VAL A 43 -3.30 7.44 10.85
CA VAL A 43 -3.84 8.70 11.36
C VAL A 43 -4.69 8.46 12.61
N MET A 44 -4.64 9.39 13.55
CA MET A 44 -5.45 9.33 14.77
C MET A 44 -6.82 9.94 14.51
N ARG A 45 -7.88 9.27 14.96
CA ARG A 45 -9.23 9.81 14.87
C ARG A 45 -9.47 10.86 15.95
N HIS A 46 -9.99 12.01 15.54
CA HIS A 46 -10.37 13.11 16.44
C HIS A 46 -11.89 13.25 16.61
N GLU A 47 -12.66 12.28 16.11
CA GLU A 47 -14.12 12.27 16.16
C GLU A 47 -14.66 10.86 16.42
N GLU A 48 -15.83 10.79 17.06
CA GLU A 48 -16.60 9.56 17.20
C GLU A 48 -17.16 9.08 15.85
N PRO A 49 -17.33 7.76 15.64
CA PRO A 49 -16.90 6.67 16.52
C PRO A 49 -15.38 6.49 16.54
N PHE A 50 -14.87 5.82 17.58
CA PHE A 50 -13.45 5.47 17.75
C PHE A 50 -12.52 6.67 17.99
N LEU A 51 -13.00 7.66 18.74
CA LEU A 51 -12.18 8.80 19.16
C LEU A 51 -10.87 8.34 19.83
N GLY A 52 -9.73 8.88 19.40
CA GLY A 52 -8.40 8.54 19.93
C GLY A 52 -7.81 7.22 19.42
N GLN A 53 -8.51 6.48 18.57
CA GLN A 53 -7.96 5.29 17.93
C GLN A 53 -7.24 5.61 16.62
N TRP A 54 -6.25 4.79 16.27
CA TRP A 54 -5.55 4.88 14.99
C TRP A 54 -6.38 4.25 13.88
N CYS A 55 -6.27 4.78 12.67
CA CYS A 55 -6.90 4.23 11.49
C CYS A 55 -6.05 4.50 10.24
N LEU A 56 -6.29 3.76 9.16
CA LEU A 56 -5.81 4.14 7.83
C LEU A 56 -6.31 5.55 7.42
N PRO A 57 -5.51 6.32 6.65
CA PRO A 57 -5.96 7.56 6.02
C PRO A 57 -7.19 7.31 5.14
N GLY A 58 -8.31 7.93 5.50
CA GLY A 58 -9.58 7.73 4.82
C GLY A 58 -10.34 9.03 4.58
N THR A 59 -11.17 9.05 3.55
CA THR A 59 -12.00 10.21 3.19
C THR A 59 -13.32 9.77 2.54
N LEU A 60 -14.34 10.63 2.56
CA LEU A 60 -15.53 10.42 1.73
C LEU A 60 -15.30 11.00 0.33
N VAL A 61 -15.87 10.36 -0.68
CA VAL A 61 -15.81 10.80 -2.07
C VAL A 61 -16.69 12.04 -2.24
N ARG A 62 -16.14 13.10 -2.85
CA ARG A 62 -16.85 14.35 -3.11
C ARG A 62 -17.72 14.26 -4.37
N GLN A 63 -18.69 15.16 -4.51
CA GLN A 63 -19.45 15.27 -5.75
C GLN A 63 -18.53 15.66 -6.91
N GLY A 64 -18.61 14.92 -8.03
CA GLY A 64 -17.75 15.14 -9.20
C GLY A 64 -16.31 14.62 -9.06
N GLU A 65 -15.97 13.97 -7.94
CA GLU A 65 -14.65 13.38 -7.69
C GLU A 65 -14.66 11.88 -8.02
N SER A 66 -13.61 11.38 -8.68
CA SER A 66 -13.44 9.94 -8.88
C SER A 66 -12.91 9.25 -7.62
N LEU A 67 -13.05 7.92 -7.54
CA LEU A 67 -12.48 7.15 -6.42
C LEU A 67 -10.95 7.27 -6.34
N GLU A 68 -10.31 7.32 -7.50
CA GLU A 68 -8.85 7.47 -7.62
C GLU A 68 -8.42 8.88 -7.20
N ASP A 69 -9.12 9.93 -7.63
CA ASP A 69 -8.84 11.30 -7.19
C ASP A 69 -9.01 11.46 -5.69
N ALA A 70 -10.03 10.83 -5.10
CA ALA A 70 -10.22 10.81 -3.65
C ALA A 70 -9.06 10.10 -2.93
N ALA A 71 -8.54 9.00 -3.51
CA ALA A 71 -7.38 8.27 -3.00
C ALA A 71 -6.10 9.11 -3.06
N TYR A 72 -5.84 9.79 -4.19
CA TYR A 72 -4.71 10.70 -4.32
C TYR A 72 -4.84 11.90 -3.38
N ARG A 73 -6.04 12.46 -3.26
CA ARG A 73 -6.30 13.60 -2.38
C ARG A 73 -5.98 13.25 -0.93
N ILE A 74 -6.55 12.18 -0.38
CA ILE A 74 -6.28 11.82 1.02
C ILE A 74 -4.81 11.47 1.24
N LEU A 75 -4.10 10.92 0.25
CA LEU A 75 -2.66 10.72 0.34
C LEU A 75 -1.92 12.07 0.40
N SER A 76 -2.22 12.98 -0.54
CA SER A 76 -1.58 14.30 -0.66
C SER A 76 -1.87 15.25 0.49
N GLU A 77 -3.00 15.07 1.19
CA GLU A 77 -3.34 15.80 2.43
C GLU A 77 -2.48 15.34 3.62
N LYS A 78 -1.84 14.16 3.54
CA LYS A 78 -1.11 13.54 4.66
C LYS A 78 0.40 13.51 4.45
N ILE A 79 0.85 13.31 3.22
CA ILE A 79 2.27 13.23 2.88
C ILE A 79 2.60 14.02 1.63
N ARG A 80 3.77 14.66 1.62
CA ARG A 80 4.42 15.15 0.39
C ARG A 80 5.32 14.03 -0.10
N VAL A 81 5.14 13.62 -1.34
CA VAL A 81 5.95 12.60 -2.00
C VAL A 81 6.02 12.89 -3.50
N LYS A 82 7.15 12.61 -4.13
CA LYS A 82 7.34 12.80 -5.58
C LYS A 82 6.87 11.59 -6.38
N ASN A 83 7.33 10.41 -5.97
CA ASN A 83 7.06 9.14 -6.65
C ASN A 83 6.30 8.21 -5.71
N LEU A 84 5.20 7.68 -6.19
CA LEU A 84 4.39 6.71 -5.46
C LEU A 84 3.78 5.72 -6.44
N TYR A 85 3.54 4.51 -5.95
CA TYR A 85 2.67 3.56 -6.60
C TYR A 85 1.33 3.54 -5.86
N LEU A 86 0.21 3.62 -6.58
CA LEU A 86 -1.15 3.54 -6.03
C LEU A 86 -1.97 2.55 -6.86
N GLU A 87 -2.65 1.62 -6.19
CA GLU A 87 -3.54 0.67 -6.85
C GLU A 87 -4.79 0.41 -5.99
N GLN A 88 -5.94 0.28 -6.65
CA GLN A 88 -7.17 -0.14 -5.98
C GLN A 88 -7.03 -1.56 -5.43
N LEU A 89 -7.31 -1.73 -4.14
CA LEU A 89 -7.14 -2.98 -3.43
C LEU A 89 -8.41 -3.85 -3.50
N TYR A 90 -9.49 -3.39 -2.86
CA TYR A 90 -10.77 -4.10 -2.73
C TYR A 90 -11.90 -3.15 -2.29
N SER A 91 -13.14 -3.62 -2.28
CA SER A 91 -14.30 -2.86 -1.80
C SER A 91 -14.96 -3.54 -0.59
N PHE A 92 -15.15 -2.77 0.48
CA PHE A 92 -15.70 -3.20 1.77
C PHE A 92 -17.07 -2.56 1.99
N GLY A 93 -18.12 -3.36 1.84
CA GLY A 93 -19.51 -2.92 1.96
C GLY A 93 -20.38 -3.85 2.82
N GLY A 94 -19.77 -4.60 3.74
CA GLY A 94 -20.48 -5.48 4.67
C GLY A 94 -21.35 -4.68 5.64
N PRO A 95 -22.56 -5.16 6.02
CA PRO A 95 -23.39 -4.48 7.00
C PRO A 95 -22.72 -4.48 8.38
N GLY A 96 -22.85 -3.37 9.12
CA GLY A 96 -22.27 -3.21 10.45
C GLY A 96 -20.77 -2.94 10.46
N ARG A 97 -20.14 -2.73 9.29
CA ARG A 97 -18.71 -2.36 9.23
C ARG A 97 -18.42 -1.00 9.84
N ASP A 98 -19.41 -0.11 9.79
CA ASP A 98 -19.36 1.22 10.35
C ASP A 98 -20.49 1.38 11.38
N PRO A 99 -20.18 1.68 12.65
CA PRO A 99 -21.20 1.88 13.69
C PRO A 99 -22.23 2.98 13.34
N ARG A 100 -21.87 3.89 12.43
CA ARG A 100 -22.75 4.95 11.93
C ARG A 100 -23.92 4.43 11.09
N GLU A 101 -23.85 3.19 10.62
CA GLU A 101 -24.95 2.53 9.88
C GLU A 101 -26.19 2.29 10.75
N SER A 102 -26.04 2.32 12.07
CA SER A 102 -27.16 2.03 12.97
C SER A 102 -28.30 3.07 12.81
N PRO A 103 -29.58 2.66 12.91
CA PRO A 103 -30.72 3.57 12.75
C PRO A 103 -30.77 4.74 13.75
N ASP A 104 -30.15 4.57 14.93
CA ASP A 104 -30.02 5.62 15.96
C ASP A 104 -28.91 6.65 15.66
N LYS A 105 -28.12 6.43 14.61
CA LYS A 105 -27.03 7.31 14.18
C LYS A 105 -27.40 8.00 12.87
N PHE A 106 -26.82 7.54 11.76
CA PHE A 106 -27.08 8.12 10.44
C PHE A 106 -28.01 7.26 9.60
N GLY A 107 -28.18 5.97 9.94
CA GLY A 107 -29.08 5.07 9.22
C GLY A 107 -28.72 4.83 7.75
N VAL A 108 -27.47 5.13 7.36
CA VAL A 108 -26.99 5.03 5.98
C VAL A 108 -25.83 4.04 5.92
N ARG A 109 -25.77 3.23 4.86
CA ARG A 109 -24.71 2.23 4.67
C ARG A 109 -23.40 2.90 4.23
N TYR A 110 -22.27 2.30 4.60
CA TYR A 110 -20.95 2.79 4.18
C TYR A 110 -20.25 1.75 3.30
N LEU A 111 -19.80 2.20 2.13
CA LEU A 111 -18.96 1.45 1.22
C LEU A 111 -17.56 2.08 1.23
N SER A 112 -16.54 1.34 1.63
CA SER A 112 -15.16 1.80 1.45
C SER A 112 -14.55 1.12 0.22
N VAL A 113 -14.04 1.91 -0.72
CA VAL A 113 -13.16 1.42 -1.79
C VAL A 113 -11.73 1.67 -1.33
N SER A 114 -11.04 0.62 -0.91
CA SER A 114 -9.70 0.76 -0.40
C SER A 114 -8.66 0.73 -1.51
N TYR A 115 -7.59 1.48 -1.30
CA TYR A 115 -6.39 1.48 -2.12
C TYR A 115 -5.21 1.06 -1.26
N PHE A 116 -4.14 0.62 -1.90
CA PHE A 116 -2.85 0.57 -1.25
C PHE A 116 -1.85 1.39 -2.05
N ALA A 117 -0.91 2.00 -1.32
CA ALA A 117 0.18 2.73 -1.92
C ALA A 117 1.51 2.20 -1.42
N LEU A 118 2.54 2.31 -2.25
CA LEU A 118 3.93 2.21 -1.83
C LEU A 118 4.58 3.56 -2.08
N VAL A 119 5.29 4.07 -1.08
CA VAL A 119 6.07 5.32 -1.18
C VAL A 119 7.49 5.09 -0.71
N ARG A 120 8.38 5.98 -1.10
CA ARG A 120 9.76 5.99 -0.61
C ARG A 120 9.85 6.70 0.73
N PHE A 121 10.39 6.03 1.74
CA PHE A 121 10.43 6.54 3.11
C PHE A 121 11.15 7.88 3.23
N GLU A 122 12.34 7.99 2.61
CA GLU A 122 13.16 9.20 2.72
C GLU A 122 12.58 10.41 1.99
N GLU A 123 11.58 10.22 1.13
CA GLU A 123 10.92 11.29 0.39
C GLU A 123 9.47 11.54 0.85
N ALA A 124 8.97 10.75 1.79
CA ALA A 124 7.60 10.85 2.29
C ALA A 124 7.56 11.73 3.54
N GLU A 125 7.55 13.05 3.33
CA GLU A 125 7.44 14.02 4.41
C GLU A 125 6.01 14.11 4.93
N LEU A 126 5.81 13.91 6.23
CA LEU A 126 4.51 14.08 6.87
C LEU A 126 4.10 15.55 6.83
N ILE A 127 2.91 15.82 6.30
CA ILE A 127 2.27 17.12 6.39
C ILE A 127 1.58 17.18 7.75
N ALA A 128 2.35 17.49 8.80
CA ALA A 128 1.83 17.67 10.14
C ALA A 128 1.60 19.16 10.41
N ASP A 129 0.34 19.58 10.55
CA ASP A 129 -0.02 20.93 10.99
C ASP A 129 0.09 21.09 12.52
N GLY A 130 1.14 20.53 13.13
CA GLY A 130 1.48 20.75 14.54
C GLY A 130 0.60 20.06 15.58
N VAL A 131 -0.42 19.28 15.19
CA VAL A 131 -1.24 18.48 16.12
C VAL A 131 -0.97 16.99 15.87
N SER A 132 -0.48 16.31 16.90
CA SER A 132 -0.22 14.87 16.94
C SER A 132 -1.42 14.07 16.42
N GLY A 133 -1.25 13.42 15.26
CA GLY A 133 -2.32 12.60 14.68
C GLY A 133 -1.97 11.89 13.38
N ILE A 134 -0.69 11.82 13.01
CA ILE A 134 -0.18 11.10 11.84
C ILE A 134 1.20 10.53 12.16
N ALA A 135 1.42 9.25 11.86
CA ALA A 135 2.70 8.61 12.11
C ALA A 135 2.93 7.39 11.23
N TRP A 136 4.21 7.13 10.94
CA TRP A 136 4.67 5.86 10.40
C TRP A 136 4.78 4.83 11.52
N TYR A 137 4.06 3.72 11.39
CA TYR A 137 4.12 2.59 12.32
C TYR A 137 4.84 1.42 11.68
N PRO A 138 5.80 0.77 12.37
CA PRO A 138 6.27 -0.55 11.96
C PRO A 138 5.09 -1.49 11.86
N LEU A 139 4.95 -2.20 10.75
CA LEU A 139 3.80 -3.07 10.49
C LEU A 139 3.61 -4.11 11.60
N ALA A 140 4.70 -4.61 12.17
CA ALA A 140 4.71 -5.56 13.28
C ALA A 140 4.25 -4.97 14.63
N GLN A 141 4.13 -3.64 14.72
CA GLN A 141 3.79 -2.91 15.95
C GLN A 141 2.49 -2.10 15.78
N VAL A 142 1.71 -2.37 14.74
CA VAL A 142 0.44 -1.69 14.49
C VAL A 142 -0.55 -2.03 15.60
N PRO A 143 -1.19 -1.03 16.25
CA PRO A 143 -2.22 -1.27 17.26
C PRO A 143 -3.51 -1.79 16.62
N GLU A 144 -4.51 -2.08 17.46
CA GLU A 144 -5.88 -2.25 16.97
C GLU A 144 -6.34 -0.95 16.29
N LEU A 145 -6.89 -1.08 15.08
CA LEU A 145 -7.32 0.04 14.25
C LEU A 145 -8.84 0.18 14.33
N ALA A 146 -9.31 1.42 14.19
CA ALA A 146 -10.73 1.70 14.11
C ALA A 146 -11.41 0.98 12.93
N PHE A 147 -12.71 0.70 13.07
CA PHE A 147 -13.54 0.04 12.05
C PHE A 147 -13.00 -1.36 11.67
N ASP A 148 -13.03 -1.69 10.38
CA ASP A 148 -12.46 -2.91 9.80
C ASP A 148 -11.05 -2.68 9.22
N HIS A 149 -10.34 -1.63 9.65
CA HIS A 149 -9.07 -1.22 9.02
C HIS A 149 -7.94 -2.23 9.21
N ASN A 150 -7.96 -3.06 10.27
CA ASN A 150 -7.04 -4.19 10.38
C ASN A 150 -7.23 -5.19 9.22
N HIS A 151 -8.46 -5.42 8.76
CA HIS A 151 -8.74 -6.31 7.62
C HIS A 151 -8.24 -5.70 6.31
N ILE A 152 -8.46 -4.39 6.10
CA ILE A 152 -7.92 -3.65 4.95
C ILE A 152 -6.38 -3.76 4.93
N LEU A 153 -5.74 -3.51 6.07
CA LEU A 153 -4.28 -3.55 6.20
C LEU A 153 -3.70 -4.96 5.93
N GLN A 154 -4.34 -6.01 6.46
CA GLN A 154 -3.93 -7.40 6.20
C GLN A 154 -4.02 -7.73 4.71
N LEU A 155 -5.10 -7.32 4.04
CA LEU A 155 -5.28 -7.53 2.61
C LEU A 155 -4.25 -6.72 1.80
N GLY A 156 -4.00 -5.47 2.18
CA GLY A 156 -3.02 -4.59 1.55
C GLY A 156 -1.60 -5.13 1.67
N THR A 157 -1.23 -5.63 2.85
CA THR A 157 0.09 -6.26 3.10
C THR A 157 0.29 -7.46 2.19
N ARG A 158 -0.72 -8.34 2.09
CA ARG A 158 -0.67 -9.49 1.19
C ARG A 158 -0.57 -9.05 -0.27
N ARG A 159 -1.33 -8.03 -0.69
CA ARG A 159 -1.27 -7.52 -2.06
C ARG A 159 0.11 -6.94 -2.39
N LEU A 160 0.70 -6.16 -1.48
CA LEU A 160 2.05 -5.61 -1.63
C LEU A 160 3.08 -6.71 -1.82
N ARG A 161 3.09 -7.72 -0.94
CA ARG A 161 4.01 -8.87 -1.03
C ARG A 161 3.87 -9.57 -2.38
N ASN A 162 2.66 -9.95 -2.75
CA ASN A 162 2.37 -10.59 -4.02
C ASN A 162 2.89 -9.73 -5.19
N LYS A 163 2.61 -8.43 -5.19
CA LYS A 163 3.04 -7.53 -6.27
C LYS A 163 4.55 -7.45 -6.41
N LEU A 164 5.32 -7.44 -5.32
CA LEU A 164 6.77 -7.47 -5.41
C LEU A 164 7.31 -8.78 -6.01
N GLU A 165 6.57 -9.89 -5.93
CA GLU A 165 7.03 -11.15 -6.52
C GLU A 165 6.99 -11.14 -8.06
N TYR A 166 6.06 -10.41 -8.67
CA TYR A 166 5.79 -10.49 -10.11
C TYR A 166 5.67 -9.16 -10.88
N SER A 167 5.69 -8.00 -10.19
CA SER A 167 5.44 -6.67 -10.77
C SER A 167 6.57 -5.71 -10.41
N PRO A 168 6.93 -4.75 -11.27
CA PRO A 168 8.03 -3.81 -11.06
C PRO A 168 7.71 -2.71 -10.03
N VAL A 169 6.76 -2.93 -9.10
CA VAL A 169 6.22 -1.90 -8.19
C VAL A 169 7.32 -1.21 -7.38
N ALA A 170 8.41 -1.91 -7.06
CA ALA A 170 9.56 -1.31 -6.41
C ALA A 170 10.17 -0.17 -7.25
N PHE A 171 10.25 -0.31 -8.58
CA PHE A 171 10.88 0.69 -9.45
C PHE A 171 10.07 1.98 -9.56
N ASP A 172 8.76 1.94 -9.30
CA ASP A 172 7.91 3.14 -9.26
C ASP A 172 8.22 4.05 -8.07
N VAL A 173 8.89 3.51 -7.03
CA VAL A 173 9.22 4.24 -5.79
C VAL A 173 10.72 4.40 -5.54
N LEU A 174 11.56 3.70 -6.29
CA LEU A 174 13.01 3.84 -6.15
C LEU A 174 13.48 5.24 -6.60
N PRO A 175 14.62 5.71 -6.06
CA PRO A 175 15.29 6.89 -6.61
C PRO A 175 15.72 6.64 -8.06
N GLU A 176 15.97 7.72 -8.81
CA GLU A 176 16.40 7.66 -10.22
C GLU A 176 17.65 6.78 -10.44
N VAL A 177 18.52 6.70 -9.43
CA VAL A 177 19.68 5.80 -9.41
C VAL A 177 19.73 5.04 -8.08
N PHE A 178 19.96 3.73 -8.15
CA PHE A 178 20.00 2.84 -6.98
C PHE A 178 21.05 1.75 -7.15
N THR A 179 21.50 1.16 -6.05
CA THR A 179 22.32 -0.07 -6.11
C THR A 179 21.43 -1.31 -6.09
N LEU A 180 21.92 -2.43 -6.62
CA LEU A 180 21.21 -3.72 -6.50
C LEU A 180 21.08 -4.18 -5.04
N SER A 181 22.00 -3.73 -4.17
CA SER A 181 21.91 -3.99 -2.74
C SER A 181 20.75 -3.23 -2.11
N ASP A 182 20.53 -1.96 -2.46
CA ASP A 182 19.39 -1.18 -1.96
C ASP A 182 18.07 -1.85 -2.36
N LEU A 183 17.98 -2.27 -3.62
CA LEU A 183 16.81 -2.96 -4.13
C LEU A 183 16.59 -4.32 -3.45
N TYR A 184 17.65 -5.11 -3.27
CA TYR A 184 17.58 -6.36 -2.53
C TYR A 184 17.06 -6.13 -1.11
N GLN A 185 17.60 -5.13 -0.39
CA GLN A 185 17.14 -4.82 0.97
C GLN A 185 15.66 -4.43 1.03
N LEU A 186 15.15 -3.70 0.02
CA LEU A 186 13.73 -3.40 -0.09
C LEU A 186 12.91 -4.71 -0.20
N TYR A 187 13.30 -5.62 -1.09
CA TYR A 187 12.60 -6.89 -1.27
C TYR A 187 12.68 -7.77 -0.01
N THR A 188 13.87 -7.92 0.58
CA THR A 188 14.08 -8.67 1.83
C THR A 188 13.23 -8.12 2.97
N THR A 189 13.14 -6.80 3.11
CA THR A 189 12.35 -6.18 4.19
C THR A 189 10.85 -6.47 4.06
N VAL A 190 10.33 -6.58 2.83
CA VAL A 190 8.89 -6.80 2.60
C VAL A 190 8.53 -8.30 2.54
N LEU A 191 9.34 -9.10 1.86
CA LEU A 191 9.12 -10.54 1.61
C LEU A 191 9.72 -11.43 2.70
N GLY A 192 10.68 -10.93 3.47
CA GLY A 192 11.42 -11.65 4.51
C GLY A 192 12.73 -12.27 4.01
N GLU A 193 13.64 -12.57 4.93
CA GLU A 193 15.01 -13.09 4.68
C GLU A 193 15.07 -14.37 3.83
N ASN A 194 14.01 -15.17 3.82
CA ASN A 194 13.99 -16.46 3.13
C ASN A 194 13.51 -16.39 1.67
N PHE A 195 13.24 -15.20 1.12
CA PHE A 195 12.67 -15.06 -0.22
C PHE A 195 13.66 -15.42 -1.35
N SER A 196 14.94 -15.05 -1.21
CA SER A 196 16.01 -15.32 -2.17
C SER A 196 17.37 -14.97 -1.55
N ASP A 197 18.47 -15.55 -2.05
CA ASP A 197 19.80 -15.01 -1.77
C ASP A 197 20.18 -13.90 -2.77
N TYR A 198 21.09 -13.02 -2.34
CA TYR A 198 21.52 -11.87 -3.14
C TYR A 198 22.11 -12.25 -4.50
N SER A 199 22.82 -13.38 -4.61
CA SER A 199 23.49 -13.75 -5.87
C SER A 199 22.47 -14.17 -6.92
N ASN A 200 21.47 -14.97 -6.51
CA ASN A 200 20.36 -15.38 -7.36
C ASN A 200 19.47 -14.20 -7.75
N PHE A 201 19.11 -13.34 -6.78
CA PHE A 201 18.37 -12.11 -7.04
C PHE A 201 19.07 -11.24 -8.11
N ARG A 202 20.37 -10.97 -7.90
CA ARG A 202 21.20 -10.19 -8.83
C ARG A 202 21.24 -10.81 -10.22
N ALA A 203 21.48 -12.12 -10.33
CA ALA A 203 21.60 -12.80 -11.61
C ALA A 203 20.30 -12.75 -12.41
N ARG A 204 19.15 -12.98 -11.75
CA ARG A 204 17.82 -12.89 -12.37
C ARG A 204 17.49 -11.49 -12.84
N LEU A 205 17.73 -10.49 -11.99
CA LEU A 205 17.36 -9.12 -12.30
C LEU A 205 18.14 -8.57 -13.51
N LEU A 206 19.45 -8.86 -13.58
CA LEU A 206 20.28 -8.47 -14.72
C LEU A 206 19.88 -9.20 -16.01
N LYS A 207 19.40 -10.45 -15.92
CA LYS A 207 18.97 -11.24 -17.08
C LYS A 207 17.76 -10.63 -17.79
N PHE A 208 16.89 -9.91 -17.08
CA PHE A 208 15.72 -9.28 -17.70
C PHE A 208 16.07 -8.10 -18.62
N GLY A 209 17.26 -7.51 -18.49
CA GLY A 209 17.75 -6.49 -19.41
C GLY A 209 17.05 -5.13 -19.32
N PHE A 210 16.22 -4.87 -18.30
CA PHE A 210 15.57 -3.58 -18.08
C PHE A 210 16.36 -2.64 -17.15
N LEU A 211 17.61 -2.98 -16.81
CA LEU A 211 18.48 -2.16 -15.97
C LEU A 211 19.64 -1.60 -16.79
N TYR A 212 19.81 -0.29 -16.71
CA TYR A 212 20.94 0.42 -17.30
C TYR A 212 22.05 0.60 -16.24
N ASP A 213 23.25 0.04 -16.49
CA ASP A 213 24.44 0.31 -15.66
C ASP A 213 24.96 1.71 -16.00
N THR A 214 24.99 2.59 -15.00
CA THR A 214 25.44 3.98 -15.17
C THR A 214 26.95 4.11 -15.36
N GLY A 215 27.72 3.05 -15.09
CA GLY A 215 29.18 3.07 -15.03
C GLY A 215 29.74 3.71 -13.75
N VAL A 216 28.88 4.33 -12.93
CA VAL A 216 29.24 4.98 -11.68
C VAL A 216 29.17 3.97 -10.53
N LYS A 217 30.12 4.05 -9.60
CA LYS A 217 30.14 3.23 -8.39
C LYS A 217 30.14 4.09 -7.14
N VAL A 218 29.48 3.60 -6.09
CA VAL A 218 29.42 4.25 -4.78
C VAL A 218 30.02 3.36 -3.71
N SER A 219 30.72 3.97 -2.75
CA SER A 219 31.22 3.29 -1.55
C SER A 219 30.44 3.79 -0.34
N ARG A 220 29.80 2.87 0.39
CA ARG A 220 29.11 3.16 1.65
C ARG A 220 29.77 2.34 2.76
N GLY A 221 30.93 2.79 3.23
CA GLY A 221 31.71 2.15 4.29
C GLY A 221 32.81 1.19 3.80
N ALA A 222 33.16 0.22 4.64
CA ALA A 222 34.21 -0.76 4.36
C ALA A 222 33.66 -1.88 3.46
N GLY A 223 33.92 -1.81 2.16
CA GLY A 223 33.47 -2.82 1.19
C GLY A 223 33.84 -2.46 -0.24
N ARG A 224 33.56 -3.39 -1.18
CA ARG A 224 33.74 -3.12 -2.60
C ARG A 224 32.71 -2.08 -3.06
N PRO A 225 33.10 -1.07 -3.87
CA PRO A 225 32.15 -0.12 -4.44
C PRO A 225 31.03 -0.82 -5.23
N ALA A 226 29.78 -0.42 -4.99
CA ALA A 226 28.59 -0.95 -5.65
C ALA A 226 28.27 -0.14 -6.90
N SER A 227 27.92 -0.81 -8.01
CA SER A 227 27.45 -0.14 -9.23
C SER A 227 26.08 0.50 -9.03
N LEU A 228 25.90 1.68 -9.60
CA LEU A 228 24.61 2.37 -9.70
C LEU A 228 23.90 1.99 -11.00
N TYR A 229 22.61 1.68 -10.88
CA TYR A 229 21.72 1.33 -11.98
C TYR A 229 20.57 2.32 -12.07
N ARG A 230 19.97 2.38 -13.26
CA ARG A 230 18.71 3.07 -13.54
C ARG A 230 17.71 2.10 -14.14
N PHE A 231 16.44 2.27 -13.80
CA PHE A 231 15.35 1.53 -14.44
C PHE A 231 15.11 2.02 -15.87
N ASP A 232 15.10 1.10 -16.84
CA ASP A 232 14.79 1.38 -18.24
C ASP A 232 13.33 0.97 -18.53
N ALA A 233 12.44 1.96 -18.48
CA ALA A 233 11.03 1.76 -18.74
C ALA A 233 10.74 1.28 -20.17
N ALA A 234 11.57 1.67 -21.15
CA ALA A 234 11.39 1.25 -22.55
C ALA A 234 11.77 -0.23 -22.73
N ALA A 235 12.87 -0.66 -22.12
CA ALA A 235 13.25 -2.08 -22.09
C ALA A 235 12.27 -2.94 -21.26
N PHE A 236 11.64 -2.35 -20.23
CA PHE A 236 10.62 -3.02 -19.42
C PHE A 236 9.27 -3.15 -20.14
N ALA A 237 8.86 -2.20 -20.98
CA ALA A 237 7.53 -2.15 -21.57
C ALA A 237 7.05 -3.47 -22.24
N PRO A 238 7.89 -4.24 -22.97
CA PRO A 238 7.50 -5.54 -23.55
C PRO A 238 7.32 -6.67 -22.52
N LEU A 239 7.79 -6.47 -21.29
CA LEU A 239 7.77 -7.43 -20.19
C LEU A 239 6.63 -7.18 -19.19
N LYS A 240 5.97 -6.03 -19.26
CA LYS A 240 4.97 -5.58 -18.27
C LYS A 240 3.83 -6.58 -18.01
N ASP A 241 3.43 -7.33 -19.04
CA ASP A 241 2.33 -8.29 -18.98
C ASP A 241 2.82 -9.75 -18.82
N ARG A 242 4.13 -9.94 -18.66
CA ARG A 242 4.74 -11.26 -18.45
C ARG A 242 4.84 -11.53 -16.95
N PRO A 243 4.69 -12.79 -16.52
CA PRO A 243 4.99 -13.18 -15.14
C PRO A 243 6.51 -13.02 -14.91
N LEU A 244 6.91 -11.88 -14.36
CA LEU A 244 8.30 -11.61 -14.01
C LEU A 244 8.56 -12.13 -12.61
N VAL A 245 8.82 -13.42 -12.49
CA VAL A 245 9.16 -13.98 -11.19
C VAL A 245 10.55 -13.49 -10.80
N PHE A 246 10.60 -12.45 -9.97
CA PHE A 246 11.84 -11.88 -9.43
C PHE A 246 12.53 -12.84 -8.43
N ILE A 247 11.79 -13.87 -7.99
CA ILE A 247 12.18 -14.96 -7.09
C ILE A 247 12.41 -16.30 -7.79
#